data_AF-A0A086AP04-F1
#
_entry.id   AF-A0A086AP04-F1
#
_cell.length_a   1.000
_cell.length_b   1.000
_cell.length_c   1.000
_cell.angle_alpha   90.00
_cell.angle_beta   90.00
_cell.angle_gamma   90.00
#
_symmetry.space_group_name_H-M   'P 1'
#
loop_
_entity.id
_entity.type
_entity.pdbx_description
1 polymer ?
#
loop_
_entity_poly.entity_id
_entity_poly.type
_entity_poly.pdbx_seq_one_letter_code
_entity_poly.pdbx_strand_id
1 'polypeptide(L)'
;MYARATSGSITSQITSLDESQKTVLYEFAVLQKNGSDANVYWEKYKSQFPTLNDSERDKLANEIFANSHVLYTPVKNSAIELWMQAQSFTNWMLYLAAFIAVCAVIGLLRNYWGAIIRMLIRQFEPLFKLLFSEVLLTYELLLIGAVCVFLGCRVDDMVLRTVIIHVGFFLLWSQSTALFTKNYLVRGYIYKIRNNFWEQDKWEVVKTICLPAIILTLSILYVLYEVPEDVFYNYEVVVAGLAAIYALPVWRSLEKYIYPVLIPYKDVYIERSIYSLATCTVLALFIAGVFLWQSNVALSYIITALTSLLVISFLILSAKVNYSHNYKNYFYLQSVTVLFFSSVLFYSFSIKSGEMIWVSLIGVCIFIVIKYWEIPTFFFSWKRRNGSWAWGFLGMAALLWLLAKGILYVLEVFYS
;
A
#
# COMPACT_ATOMS: atom_id res chain seq x y z
N MET A 1 -25.21 12.61 -38.35
CA MET A 1 -24.57 13.59 -39.25
C MET A 1 -23.19 13.04 -39.60
N TYR A 2 -22.92 12.86 -40.89
CA TYR A 2 -21.83 12.07 -41.46
C TYR A 2 -20.42 12.42 -40.95
N ALA A 3 -19.64 11.40 -40.58
CA ALA A 3 -18.18 11.46 -40.59
C ALA A 3 -17.72 11.74 -42.03
N ARG A 4 -17.36 12.99 -42.31
CA ARG A 4 -17.11 13.49 -43.67
C ARG A 4 -15.61 13.55 -43.94
N ALA A 5 -15.11 12.55 -44.66
CA ALA A 5 -14.08 12.63 -45.69
C ALA A 5 -12.64 13.15 -45.37
N THR A 6 -12.22 13.34 -44.12
CA THR A 6 -10.80 13.63 -43.78
C THR A 6 -10.02 12.43 -43.23
N SER A 7 -10.68 11.34 -42.85
CA SER A 7 -10.02 10.18 -42.21
C SER A 7 -9.15 9.36 -43.17
N GLY A 8 -9.50 9.30 -44.46
CA GLY A 8 -8.79 8.45 -45.43
C GLY A 8 -7.32 8.82 -45.64
N SER A 9 -6.98 10.11 -45.68
CA SER A 9 -5.58 10.53 -45.90
C SER A 9 -4.73 10.44 -44.64
N ILE A 10 -5.32 10.68 -43.46
CA ILE A 10 -4.60 10.64 -42.19
C ILE A 10 -4.34 9.17 -41.79
N THR A 11 -5.32 8.28 -41.95
CA THR A 11 -5.11 6.84 -41.70
C THR A 11 -4.03 6.27 -42.64
N SER A 12 -4.01 6.66 -43.92
CA SER A 12 -2.95 6.22 -44.85
C SER A 12 -1.57 6.73 -44.47
N GLN A 13 -1.48 7.97 -43.96
CA GLN A 13 -0.23 8.55 -43.46
C GLN A 13 0.23 7.86 -42.18
N ILE A 14 -0.67 7.57 -41.24
CA ILE A 14 -0.34 6.82 -40.01
C ILE A 14 0.16 5.41 -40.32
N THR A 15 -0.45 4.70 -41.28
CA THR A 15 0.02 3.37 -41.70
C THR A 15 1.36 3.39 -42.43
N SER A 16 1.74 4.53 -43.02
CA SER A 16 3.04 4.69 -43.70
C SER A 16 4.20 5.02 -42.77
N LEU A 17 3.91 5.36 -41.51
CA LEU A 17 4.92 5.60 -40.49
C LEU A 17 5.41 4.28 -39.89
N ASP A 18 6.70 4.19 -39.61
CA ASP A 18 7.28 3.08 -38.86
C ASP A 18 6.94 3.20 -37.36
N GLU A 19 7.08 2.11 -36.60
CA GLU A 19 6.75 2.07 -35.17
C GLU A 19 7.60 3.05 -34.34
N SER A 20 8.86 3.25 -34.71
CA SER A 20 9.73 4.28 -34.11
C SER A 20 9.17 5.70 -34.33
N GLN A 21 8.63 5.96 -35.51
CA GLN A 21 8.06 7.26 -35.87
C GLN A 21 6.71 7.51 -35.18
N LYS A 22 5.86 6.48 -35.09
CA LYS A 22 4.61 6.56 -34.33
C LYS A 22 4.87 6.83 -32.85
N THR A 23 5.92 6.21 -32.29
CA THR A 23 6.36 6.45 -30.91
C THR A 23 6.73 7.92 -30.71
N VAL A 24 7.63 8.47 -31.53
CA VAL A 24 8.06 9.88 -31.39
C VAL A 24 6.87 10.86 -31.50
N LEU A 25 5.94 10.64 -32.42
CA LEU A 25 4.75 11.49 -32.55
C LEU A 25 3.78 11.36 -31.36
N TYR A 26 3.67 10.17 -30.78
CA TYR A 26 2.91 9.95 -29.54
C TYR A 26 3.56 10.68 -28.35
N GLU A 27 4.87 10.53 -28.15
CA GLU A 27 5.60 11.20 -27.07
C GLU A 27 5.53 12.73 -27.20
N PHE A 28 5.63 13.25 -28.43
CA PHE A 28 5.44 14.66 -28.74
C PHE A 28 4.02 15.15 -28.36
N ALA A 29 2.97 14.39 -28.71
CA ALA A 29 1.59 14.73 -28.36
C ALA A 29 1.35 14.80 -26.85
N VAL A 30 1.95 13.86 -26.11
CA VAL A 30 1.89 13.80 -24.64
C VAL A 30 2.55 15.03 -24.04
N LEU A 31 3.76 15.40 -24.49
CA LEU A 31 4.48 16.57 -24.00
C LEU A 31 3.70 17.88 -24.29
N GLN A 32 3.10 17.99 -25.47
CA GLN A 32 2.33 19.17 -25.89
C GLN A 32 1.07 19.36 -25.02
N LYS A 33 0.32 18.30 -24.74
CA LYS A 33 -0.90 18.37 -23.91
C LYS A 33 -0.62 18.64 -22.43
N ASN A 34 0.59 18.34 -21.97
CA ASN A 34 1.01 18.52 -20.58
C ASN A 34 1.67 19.88 -20.29
N GLY A 35 1.80 20.75 -21.30
CA GLY A 35 2.42 22.08 -21.14
C GLY A 35 3.93 22.06 -20.95
N SER A 36 4.60 20.95 -21.30
CA SER A 36 6.05 20.84 -21.37
C SER A 36 6.59 21.37 -22.70
N ASP A 37 7.91 21.63 -22.79
CA ASP A 37 8.54 22.17 -24.02
C ASP A 37 8.71 21.08 -25.09
N ALA A 38 7.58 20.70 -25.70
CA ALA A 38 7.51 19.68 -26.75
C ALA A 38 8.33 20.03 -28.00
N ASN A 39 8.66 21.32 -28.20
CA ASN A 39 9.43 21.79 -29.34
C ASN A 39 10.91 21.36 -29.24
N VAL A 40 11.49 21.32 -28.04
CA VAL A 40 12.86 20.83 -27.82
C VAL A 40 12.97 19.34 -28.13
N TYR A 41 11.96 18.57 -27.70
CA TYR A 41 11.87 17.15 -28.04
C TYR A 41 11.71 16.95 -29.55
N TRP A 42 10.87 17.74 -30.21
CA TRP A 42 10.68 17.67 -31.66
C TRP A 42 11.97 17.93 -32.45
N GLU A 43 12.73 18.98 -32.11
CA GLU A 43 13.96 19.32 -32.83
C GLU A 43 15.02 18.19 -32.77
N LYS A 44 15.04 17.38 -31.70
CA LYS A 44 15.93 16.21 -31.58
C LYS A 44 15.59 15.09 -32.56
N TYR A 45 14.31 14.91 -32.90
CA TYR A 45 13.83 13.80 -33.74
C TYR A 45 13.32 14.25 -35.12
N LYS A 46 13.37 15.55 -35.42
CA LYS A 46 12.96 16.14 -36.71
C LYS A 46 13.64 15.52 -37.92
N SER A 47 14.89 15.06 -37.77
CA SER A 47 15.62 14.35 -38.82
C SER A 47 14.97 13.03 -39.25
N GLN A 48 14.13 12.44 -38.41
CA GLN A 48 13.35 11.23 -38.71
C GLN A 48 12.06 11.53 -39.49
N PHE A 49 11.72 12.81 -39.68
CA PHE A 49 10.49 13.28 -40.32
C PHE A 49 10.76 14.42 -41.33
N PRO A 50 11.54 14.15 -42.40
CA PRO A 50 12.04 15.19 -43.31
C PRO A 50 10.94 15.90 -44.12
N THR A 51 9.73 15.34 -44.20
CA THR A 51 8.64 15.80 -45.06
C THR A 51 7.44 16.37 -44.29
N LEU A 52 7.48 16.39 -42.96
CA LEU A 52 6.32 16.79 -42.14
C LEU A 52 6.36 18.28 -41.78
N ASN A 53 5.28 18.98 -42.11
CA ASN A 53 5.05 20.35 -41.64
C ASN A 53 4.49 20.35 -40.21
N ASP A 54 4.71 21.43 -39.46
CA ASP A 54 4.29 21.53 -38.04
C ASP A 54 2.78 21.30 -37.84
N SER A 55 1.94 21.74 -38.78
CA SER A 55 0.48 21.52 -38.72
C SER A 55 0.08 20.06 -38.99
N GLU A 56 0.85 19.34 -39.80
CA GLU A 56 0.62 17.92 -40.10
C GLU A 56 1.13 17.04 -38.97
N ARG A 57 2.29 17.40 -38.39
CA ARG A 57 2.82 16.81 -37.15
C ARG A 57 1.77 16.86 -36.04
N ASP A 58 1.22 18.05 -35.75
CA ASP A 58 0.27 18.21 -34.63
C ASP A 58 -1.03 17.42 -34.85
N LYS A 59 -1.48 17.29 -36.10
CA LYS A 59 -2.65 16.47 -36.45
C LYS A 59 -2.36 14.98 -36.28
N LEU A 60 -1.25 14.49 -36.82
CA LEU A 60 -0.84 13.09 -36.71
C LEU A 60 -0.55 12.70 -35.26
N ALA A 61 0.12 13.56 -34.50
CA ALA A 61 0.39 13.38 -33.08
C ALA A 61 -0.90 13.27 -32.26
N ASN A 62 -1.88 14.13 -32.51
CA ASN A 62 -3.18 14.06 -31.84
C ASN A 62 -3.99 12.81 -32.22
N GLU A 63 -3.91 12.38 -33.47
CA GLU A 63 -4.66 11.21 -33.96
C GLU A 63 -4.00 9.89 -33.51
N ILE A 64 -2.67 9.83 -33.44
CA ILE A 64 -1.95 8.72 -32.81
C ILE A 64 -2.26 8.67 -31.31
N PHE A 65 -2.25 9.82 -30.62
CA PHE A 65 -2.63 9.89 -29.20
C PHE A 65 -4.07 9.43 -28.94
N ALA A 66 -5.00 9.78 -29.82
CA ALA A 66 -6.40 9.36 -29.70
C ALA A 66 -6.59 7.85 -29.96
N ASN A 67 -5.78 7.26 -30.83
CA ASN A 67 -5.89 5.85 -31.22
C ASN A 67 -4.94 4.90 -30.47
N SER A 68 -3.94 5.41 -29.74
CA SER A 68 -2.90 4.61 -29.06
C SER A 68 -3.36 3.90 -27.80
N HIS A 69 -4.56 4.20 -27.28
CA HIS A 69 -5.17 3.41 -26.20
C HIS A 69 -5.38 1.93 -26.55
N VAL A 70 -5.27 1.54 -27.83
CA VAL A 70 -5.56 0.18 -28.32
C VAL A 70 -4.30 -0.63 -28.69
N LEU A 71 -3.14 0.01 -28.92
CA LEU A 71 -2.00 -0.67 -29.58
C LEU A 71 -0.63 -0.44 -28.95
N TYR A 72 -0.47 0.48 -27.99
CA TYR A 72 0.84 0.82 -27.44
C TYR A 72 0.94 0.46 -25.96
N THR A 73 1.68 -0.61 -25.64
CA THR A 73 2.20 -0.86 -24.29
C THR A 73 3.47 -0.04 -24.11
N PRO A 74 3.49 0.99 -23.23
CA PRO A 74 4.71 1.75 -22.98
C PRO A 74 5.84 0.83 -22.51
N VAL A 75 7.05 1.09 -22.98
CA VAL A 75 8.23 0.30 -22.62
C VAL A 75 8.44 0.38 -21.10
N LYS A 76 8.63 -0.78 -20.48
CA LYS A 76 8.85 -0.92 -19.03
C LYS A 76 10.03 -0.06 -18.57
N ASN A 77 9.82 0.79 -17.56
CA ASN A 77 10.76 1.77 -17.00
C ASN A 77 11.04 3.02 -17.87
N SER A 78 10.14 3.38 -18.78
CA SER A 78 10.23 4.64 -19.54
C SER A 78 9.69 5.84 -18.74
N ALA A 79 10.16 7.04 -19.05
CA ALA A 79 9.67 8.29 -18.44
C ALA A 79 8.15 8.48 -18.60
N ILE A 80 7.57 7.92 -19.67
CA ILE A 80 6.13 7.96 -19.95
C ILE A 80 5.37 6.96 -19.10
N GLU A 81 5.91 5.78 -18.82
CA GLU A 81 5.31 4.86 -17.86
C GLU A 81 5.31 5.47 -16.45
N LEU A 82 6.41 6.10 -16.03
CA LEU A 82 6.48 6.81 -14.75
C LEU A 82 5.45 7.96 -14.65
N TRP A 83 5.23 8.71 -15.73
CA TRP A 83 4.21 9.75 -15.78
C TRP A 83 2.78 9.17 -15.77
N MET A 84 2.52 8.11 -16.55
CA MET A 84 1.26 7.37 -16.51
C MET A 84 1.00 6.78 -15.12
N GLN A 85 2.05 6.31 -14.43
CA GLN A 85 1.99 5.85 -13.04
C GLN A 85 1.72 7.00 -12.06
N ALA A 86 2.20 8.23 -12.32
CA ALA A 86 1.89 9.41 -11.50
C ALA A 86 0.42 9.87 -11.64
N GLN A 87 -0.15 9.77 -12.85
CA GLN A 87 -1.57 10.03 -13.05
C GLN A 87 -2.44 8.88 -12.50
N SER A 88 -1.97 7.65 -12.67
CA SER A 88 -2.52 6.47 -11.97
C SER A 88 -2.44 6.65 -10.46
N PHE A 89 -1.39 7.27 -9.91
CA PHE A 89 -1.24 7.56 -8.47
C PHE A 89 -2.35 8.48 -7.95
N THR A 90 -2.77 9.46 -8.75
CA THR A 90 -3.93 10.31 -8.41
C THR A 90 -5.22 9.47 -8.36
N ASN A 91 -5.36 8.51 -9.29
CA ASN A 91 -6.47 7.54 -9.27
C ASN A 91 -6.34 6.51 -8.14
N TRP A 92 -5.14 6.07 -7.77
CA TRP A 92 -4.86 5.20 -6.63
C TRP A 92 -5.06 5.91 -5.31
N MET A 93 -4.79 7.21 -5.21
CA MET A 93 -5.17 8.03 -4.06
C MET A 93 -6.68 8.14 -3.93
N LEU A 94 -7.41 8.24 -5.05
CA LEU A 94 -8.87 8.17 -5.07
C LEU A 94 -9.39 6.77 -4.71
N TYR A 95 -8.75 5.70 -5.19
CA TYR A 95 -9.08 4.32 -4.81
C TYR A 95 -8.73 4.02 -3.35
N LEU A 96 -7.64 4.57 -2.83
CA LEU A 96 -7.26 4.49 -1.42
C LEU A 96 -8.25 5.28 -0.56
N ALA A 97 -8.70 6.45 -1.02
CA ALA A 97 -9.77 7.19 -0.36
C ALA A 97 -11.09 6.40 -0.38
N ALA A 98 -11.43 5.74 -1.49
CA ALA A 98 -12.58 4.85 -1.60
C ALA A 98 -12.44 3.62 -0.69
N PHE A 99 -11.25 3.04 -0.59
CA PHE A 99 -10.94 1.91 0.28
C PHE A 99 -11.00 2.30 1.77
N ILE A 100 -10.50 3.49 2.12
CA ILE A 100 -10.65 4.07 3.46
C ILE A 100 -12.13 4.33 3.76
N ALA A 101 -12.91 4.80 2.78
CA ALA A 101 -14.35 4.98 2.93
C ALA A 101 -15.06 3.63 3.13
N VAL A 102 -14.70 2.58 2.39
CA VAL A 102 -15.21 1.21 2.58
C VAL A 102 -14.82 0.67 3.95
N CYS A 103 -13.57 0.82 4.38
CA CYS A 103 -13.11 0.44 5.72
C CYS A 103 -13.84 1.23 6.82
N ALA A 104 -14.11 2.51 6.60
CA ALA A 104 -14.89 3.35 7.51
C ALA A 104 -16.36 2.92 7.56
N VAL A 105 -16.95 2.54 6.43
CA VAL A 105 -18.30 1.97 6.34
C VAL A 105 -18.35 0.61 7.05
N ILE A 106 -17.36 -0.27 6.87
CA ILE A 106 -17.23 -1.54 7.61
C ILE A 106 -17.04 -1.28 9.10
N GLY A 107 -16.25 -0.28 9.50
CA GLY A 107 -16.07 0.13 10.89
C GLY A 107 -17.33 0.70 11.52
N LEU A 108 -18.10 1.49 10.77
CA LEU A 108 -19.43 1.98 11.13
C LEU A 108 -20.40 0.80 11.27
N LEU A 109 -20.46 -0.08 10.26
CA LEU A 109 -21.21 -1.32 10.30
C LEU A 109 -20.85 -2.12 11.55
N ARG A 110 -19.57 -2.35 11.86
CA ARG A 110 -19.11 -3.02 13.09
C ARG A 110 -19.63 -2.36 14.37
N ASN A 111 -19.65 -1.03 14.45
CA ASN A 111 -20.15 -0.29 15.61
C ASN A 111 -21.69 -0.34 15.74
N TYR A 112 -22.40 -0.33 14.62
CA TYR A 112 -23.86 -0.41 14.56
C TYR A 112 -24.37 -1.85 14.42
N TRP A 113 -23.49 -2.83 14.18
CA TRP A 113 -23.81 -4.24 13.92
C TRP A 113 -24.53 -4.83 15.12
N GLY A 114 -24.09 -4.48 16.34
CA GLY A 114 -24.77 -4.91 17.55
C GLY A 114 -26.18 -4.32 17.70
N ALA A 115 -26.47 -3.14 17.13
CA ALA A 115 -27.82 -2.58 17.12
C ALA A 115 -28.69 -3.24 16.03
N ILE A 116 -28.12 -3.46 14.84
CA ILE A 116 -28.77 -4.17 13.73
C ILE A 116 -29.09 -5.61 14.11
N ILE A 117 -28.12 -6.34 14.69
CA ILE A 117 -28.30 -7.69 15.23
C ILE A 117 -29.33 -7.69 16.35
N ARG A 118 -29.32 -6.73 17.29
CA ARG A 118 -30.36 -6.68 18.33
C ARG A 118 -31.75 -6.45 17.75
N MET A 119 -31.86 -5.64 16.70
CA MET A 119 -33.12 -5.45 15.97
C MET A 119 -33.56 -6.73 15.26
N LEU A 120 -32.63 -7.44 14.60
CA LEU A 120 -32.89 -8.72 13.92
C LEU A 120 -33.23 -9.85 14.90
N ILE A 121 -32.44 -10.01 15.97
CA ILE A 121 -32.66 -10.99 17.04
C ILE A 121 -34.01 -10.74 17.69
N ARG A 122 -34.43 -9.49 17.90
CA ARG A 122 -35.74 -9.19 18.48
C ARG A 122 -36.91 -9.55 17.55
N GLN A 123 -36.70 -9.60 16.23
CA GLN A 123 -37.69 -10.02 15.25
C GLN A 123 -37.68 -11.53 14.98
N PHE A 124 -36.53 -12.19 15.11
CA PHE A 124 -36.34 -13.62 14.80
C PHE A 124 -36.02 -14.48 16.03
N GLU A 125 -36.13 -13.93 17.24
CA GLU A 125 -35.83 -14.58 18.53
C GLU A 125 -36.43 -15.99 18.70
N PRO A 126 -37.70 -16.25 18.31
CA PRO A 126 -38.28 -17.58 18.45
C PRO A 126 -37.72 -18.59 17.43
N LEU A 127 -37.19 -18.13 16.29
CA LEU A 127 -36.56 -18.97 15.25
C LEU A 127 -35.09 -19.26 15.55
N PHE A 128 -34.34 -18.27 16.06
CA PHE A 128 -32.92 -18.40 16.38
C PHE A 128 -32.63 -19.34 17.57
N LYS A 129 -33.50 -19.38 18.57
CA LYS A 129 -33.38 -20.30 19.72
C LYS A 129 -33.50 -21.79 19.34
N LEU A 130 -34.14 -22.10 18.22
CA LEU A 130 -34.39 -23.48 17.78
C LEU A 130 -33.40 -23.97 16.73
N LEU A 131 -32.81 -23.08 15.92
CA LEU A 131 -31.92 -23.45 14.80
C LEU A 131 -30.41 -23.23 15.04
N PHE A 132 -30.01 -22.30 15.91
CA PHE A 132 -28.60 -21.88 15.97
C PHE A 132 -27.99 -22.04 17.37
N SER A 133 -27.23 -23.12 17.56
CA SER A 133 -26.17 -23.12 18.56
C SER A 133 -25.09 -22.13 18.10
N GLU A 134 -24.67 -21.19 18.96
CA GLU A 134 -23.62 -20.22 18.63
C GLU A 134 -22.33 -20.91 18.14
N VAL A 135 -22.05 -22.09 18.68
CA VAL A 135 -20.93 -22.93 18.27
C VAL A 135 -21.13 -23.48 16.86
N LEU A 136 -22.33 -23.96 16.53
CA LEU A 136 -22.66 -24.51 15.21
C LEU A 136 -22.58 -23.43 14.13
N LEU A 137 -23.12 -22.23 14.40
CA LEU A 137 -23.06 -21.09 13.48
C LEU A 137 -21.61 -20.70 13.15
N THR A 138 -20.71 -20.73 14.14
CA THR A 138 -19.28 -20.46 13.89
C THR A 138 -18.64 -21.48 12.97
N TYR A 139 -18.98 -22.78 13.11
CA TYR A 139 -18.49 -23.82 12.20
C TYR A 139 -19.08 -23.70 10.79
N GLU A 140 -20.36 -23.37 10.67
CA GLU A 140 -21.02 -23.14 9.38
C GLU A 140 -20.41 -21.94 8.64
N LEU A 141 -20.20 -20.82 9.33
CA LEU A 141 -19.56 -19.64 8.76
C LEU A 141 -18.08 -19.88 8.42
N LEU A 142 -17.36 -20.70 9.19
CA LEU A 142 -15.99 -21.11 8.87
C LEU A 142 -15.96 -21.94 7.57
N LEU A 143 -16.92 -22.86 7.42
CA LEU A 143 -17.05 -23.70 6.23
C LEU A 143 -17.44 -22.85 5.00
N ILE A 144 -18.38 -21.92 5.15
CA ILE A 144 -18.72 -20.94 4.10
C ILE A 144 -17.48 -20.12 3.74
N GLY A 145 -16.70 -19.67 4.72
CA GLY A 145 -15.45 -18.95 4.50
C GLY A 145 -14.45 -19.77 3.67
N ALA A 146 -14.27 -21.06 3.98
CA ALA A 146 -13.43 -21.96 3.20
C ALA A 146 -13.97 -22.12 1.77
N VAL A 147 -15.27 -22.36 1.61
CA VAL A 147 -15.91 -22.49 0.29
C VAL A 147 -15.74 -21.22 -0.55
N CYS A 148 -15.87 -20.03 0.05
CA CYS A 148 -15.63 -18.76 -0.62
C CYS A 148 -14.19 -18.64 -1.14
N VAL A 149 -13.19 -19.10 -0.38
CA VAL A 149 -11.79 -19.11 -0.85
C VAL A 149 -11.59 -20.14 -1.96
N PHE A 150 -12.02 -21.39 -1.78
CA PHE A 150 -11.78 -22.46 -2.74
C PHE A 150 -12.55 -22.31 -4.06
N LEU A 151 -13.84 -21.98 -3.99
CA LEU A 151 -14.67 -21.80 -5.18
C LEU A 151 -14.58 -20.38 -5.75
N GLY A 152 -14.20 -19.39 -4.94
CA GLY A 152 -13.98 -18.02 -5.40
C GLY A 152 -12.92 -17.93 -6.49
N CYS A 153 -11.86 -18.77 -6.42
CA CYS A 153 -10.83 -18.84 -7.45
C CYS A 153 -11.36 -19.21 -8.85
N ARG A 154 -12.54 -19.83 -8.96
CA ARG A 154 -13.15 -20.24 -10.24
C ARG A 154 -14.04 -19.16 -10.87
N VAL A 155 -14.16 -17.99 -10.24
CA VAL A 155 -14.96 -16.88 -10.76
C VAL A 155 -14.11 -16.11 -11.77
N ASP A 156 -14.59 -15.99 -13.01
CA ASP A 156 -13.86 -15.33 -14.09
C ASP A 156 -13.74 -13.82 -13.87
N ASP A 157 -14.80 -13.18 -13.34
CA ASP A 157 -14.81 -11.74 -13.06
C ASP A 157 -13.90 -11.40 -11.87
N MET A 158 -12.84 -10.63 -12.13
CA MET A 158 -11.82 -10.26 -11.13
C MET A 158 -12.41 -9.55 -9.92
N VAL A 159 -13.37 -8.64 -10.11
CA VAL A 159 -13.95 -7.83 -9.02
C VAL A 159 -14.79 -8.72 -8.11
N LEU A 160 -15.66 -9.53 -8.69
CA LEU A 160 -16.51 -10.47 -7.97
C LEU A 160 -15.67 -11.56 -7.27
N ARG A 161 -14.66 -12.11 -7.96
CA ARG A 161 -13.68 -13.04 -7.40
C ARG A 161 -13.01 -12.45 -6.16
N THR A 162 -12.50 -11.23 -6.27
CA THR A 162 -11.81 -10.53 -5.18
C THR A 162 -12.73 -10.34 -3.97
N VAL A 163 -13.98 -9.89 -4.18
CA VAL A 163 -14.96 -9.71 -3.10
C VAL A 163 -15.26 -11.03 -2.40
N ILE A 164 -15.52 -12.10 -3.15
CA ILE A 164 -15.83 -13.43 -2.60
C ILE A 164 -14.65 -13.96 -1.77
N ILE A 165 -13.44 -13.89 -2.31
CA ILE A 165 -12.22 -14.37 -1.62
C ILE A 165 -11.97 -13.56 -0.34
N HIS A 166 -12.12 -12.24 -0.37
CA HIS A 166 -11.92 -11.38 0.80
C HIS A 166 -12.97 -11.61 1.89
N VAL A 167 -14.22 -11.85 1.52
CA VAL A 167 -15.26 -12.30 2.45
C VAL A 167 -14.86 -13.64 3.06
N GLY A 168 -14.34 -14.57 2.25
CA GLY A 168 -13.78 -15.84 2.70
C GLY A 168 -12.65 -15.67 3.73
N PHE A 169 -11.66 -14.84 3.43
CA PHE A 169 -10.56 -14.51 4.34
C PHE A 169 -11.03 -13.92 5.67
N PHE A 170 -11.97 -12.98 5.62
CA PHE A 170 -12.55 -12.39 6.82
C PHE A 170 -13.30 -13.44 7.67
N LEU A 171 -14.08 -14.32 7.04
CA LEU A 171 -14.79 -15.39 7.73
C LEU A 171 -13.80 -16.39 8.34
N LEU A 172 -12.79 -16.84 7.60
CA LEU A 172 -11.76 -17.74 8.10
C LEU A 172 -11.04 -17.15 9.31
N TRP A 173 -10.62 -15.88 9.24
CA TRP A 173 -9.96 -15.19 10.35
C TRP A 173 -10.89 -15.02 11.56
N SER A 174 -12.08 -14.46 11.36
CA SER A 174 -13.01 -14.13 12.45
C SER A 174 -13.53 -15.38 13.16
N GLN A 175 -13.90 -16.42 12.42
CA GLN A 175 -14.46 -17.64 12.98
C GLN A 175 -13.39 -18.53 13.62
N SER A 176 -12.19 -18.65 13.03
CA SER A 176 -11.09 -19.34 13.70
C SER A 176 -10.70 -18.65 15.01
N THR A 177 -10.65 -17.32 15.02
CA THR A 177 -10.45 -16.52 16.23
C THR A 177 -11.52 -16.79 17.29
N ALA A 178 -12.80 -16.84 16.91
CA ALA A 178 -13.90 -17.13 17.82
C ALA A 178 -13.81 -18.53 18.44
N LEU A 179 -13.46 -19.54 17.63
CA LEU A 179 -13.25 -20.93 18.09
C LEU A 179 -12.11 -21.03 19.10
N PHE A 180 -10.96 -20.41 18.82
CA PHE A 180 -9.79 -20.50 19.70
C PHE A 180 -9.92 -19.65 20.97
N THR A 181 -10.65 -18.53 20.92
CA THR A 181 -10.92 -17.69 22.10
C THR A 181 -12.07 -18.20 22.97
N LYS A 182 -12.91 -19.10 22.44
CA LYS A 182 -14.22 -19.52 22.98
C LYS A 182 -15.18 -18.35 23.23
N ASN A 183 -14.98 -17.24 22.52
CA ASN A 183 -15.82 -16.06 22.58
C ASN A 183 -16.42 -15.83 21.19
N TYR A 184 -17.71 -16.10 21.03
CA TYR A 184 -18.39 -16.06 19.74
C TYR A 184 -18.88 -14.66 19.34
N LEU A 185 -18.77 -13.68 20.24
CA LEU A 185 -19.07 -12.27 19.99
C LEU A 185 -17.80 -11.50 19.60
N VAL A 186 -17.85 -10.82 18.45
CA VAL A 186 -16.78 -9.98 17.87
C VAL A 186 -16.18 -9.01 18.88
N ARG A 187 -17.04 -8.34 19.65
CA ARG A 187 -16.60 -7.37 20.67
C ARG A 187 -15.83 -8.05 21.81
N GLY A 188 -16.21 -9.28 22.17
CA GLY A 188 -15.61 -10.05 23.25
C GLY A 188 -14.23 -10.59 22.87
N TYR A 189 -14.07 -11.17 21.68
CA TYR A 189 -12.77 -11.67 21.27
C TYR A 189 -11.80 -10.56 20.86
N ILE A 190 -12.24 -9.41 20.31
CA ILE A 190 -11.33 -8.27 20.04
C ILE A 190 -10.78 -7.68 21.34
N TYR A 191 -11.62 -7.56 22.38
CA TYR A 191 -11.17 -7.11 23.70
C TYR A 191 -10.15 -8.09 24.29
N LYS A 192 -10.43 -9.41 24.17
CA LYS A 192 -9.52 -10.47 24.62
C LYS A 192 -8.21 -10.48 23.83
N ILE A 193 -8.25 -10.33 22.50
CA ILE A 193 -7.05 -10.17 21.66
C ILE A 193 -6.22 -8.97 22.11
N ARG A 194 -6.86 -7.81 22.31
CA ARG A 194 -6.15 -6.58 22.69
C ARG A 194 -5.47 -6.73 24.05
N ASN A 195 -6.12 -7.35 25.02
CA ASN A 195 -5.53 -7.57 26.34
C ASN A 195 -4.49 -8.70 26.30
N ASN A 196 -4.84 -9.86 25.74
CA ASN A 196 -3.99 -11.05 25.73
C ASN A 196 -2.74 -10.88 24.84
N PHE A 197 -2.80 -10.10 23.76
CA PHE A 197 -1.62 -9.82 22.93
C PHE A 197 -0.50 -9.17 23.75
N TRP A 198 -0.83 -8.39 24.77
CA TRP A 198 0.15 -7.74 25.64
C TRP A 198 0.37 -8.47 26.97
N GLU A 199 -0.34 -9.57 27.24
CA GLU A 199 -0.16 -10.36 28.46
C GLU A 199 1.02 -11.35 28.35
N GLN A 200 1.43 -11.92 29.49
CA GLN A 200 2.60 -12.79 29.59
C GLN A 200 2.36 -14.19 29.04
N ASP A 201 1.10 -14.63 28.92
CA ASP A 201 0.80 -15.98 28.45
C ASP A 201 1.03 -16.13 26.94
N LYS A 202 2.18 -16.73 26.60
CA LYS A 202 2.61 -16.96 25.23
C LYS A 202 1.67 -17.94 24.50
N TRP A 203 1.02 -18.85 25.21
CA TRP A 203 0.17 -19.88 24.60
C TRP A 203 -1.20 -19.35 24.22
N GLU A 204 -1.77 -18.41 24.97
CA GLU A 204 -3.01 -17.75 24.58
C GLU A 204 -2.82 -16.92 23.31
N VAL A 205 -1.68 -16.26 23.12
CA VAL A 205 -1.40 -15.52 21.88
C VAL A 205 -1.25 -16.43 20.67
N VAL A 206 -0.62 -17.59 20.84
CA VAL A 206 -0.54 -18.59 19.75
C VAL A 206 -1.94 -19.02 19.31
N LYS A 207 -2.82 -19.33 20.26
CA LYS A 207 -4.18 -19.76 19.97
C LYS A 207 -5.01 -18.65 19.33
N THR A 208 -4.91 -17.43 19.85
CA THR A 208 -5.83 -16.35 19.48
C THR A 208 -5.40 -15.54 18.25
N ILE A 209 -4.12 -15.56 17.88
CA ILE A 209 -3.57 -14.72 16.81
C ILE A 209 -2.72 -15.53 15.83
N CYS A 210 -1.80 -16.36 16.33
CA CYS A 210 -0.89 -17.12 15.45
C CYS A 210 -1.64 -18.14 14.59
N LEU A 211 -2.53 -18.95 15.19
CA LEU A 211 -3.28 -19.98 14.45
C LEU A 211 -4.24 -19.38 13.39
N PRO A 212 -5.08 -18.36 13.69
CA PRO A 212 -5.85 -17.67 12.67
C PRO A 212 -4.98 -17.08 11.55
N ALA A 213 -3.82 -16.51 11.88
CA ALA A 213 -2.90 -15.96 10.91
C ALA A 213 -2.27 -17.03 10.02
N ILE A 214 -1.93 -18.20 10.56
CA ILE A 214 -1.43 -19.34 9.76
C ILE A 214 -2.52 -19.83 8.79
N ILE A 215 -3.75 -20.01 9.27
CA ILE A 215 -4.89 -20.44 8.42
C ILE A 215 -5.09 -19.43 7.29
N LEU A 216 -5.08 -18.14 7.59
CA LEU A 216 -5.22 -17.09 6.60
C LEU A 216 -4.05 -17.07 5.62
N THR A 217 -2.81 -17.18 6.09
CA THR A 217 -1.61 -17.20 5.25
C THR A 217 -1.64 -18.38 4.28
N LEU A 218 -2.00 -19.59 4.75
CA LEU A 218 -2.15 -20.76 3.90
C LEU A 218 -3.27 -20.59 2.86
N SER A 219 -4.36 -19.92 3.25
CA SER A 219 -5.48 -19.62 2.34
C SER A 219 -5.06 -18.64 1.25
N ILE A 220 -4.28 -17.60 1.59
CA ILE A 220 -3.75 -16.64 0.60
C ILE A 220 -2.72 -17.32 -0.31
N LEU A 221 -1.86 -18.19 0.22
CA LEU A 221 -0.92 -18.98 -0.58
C LEU A 221 -1.64 -19.89 -1.58
N TYR A 222 -2.76 -20.49 -1.18
CA TYR A 222 -3.60 -21.26 -2.08
C TYR A 222 -4.19 -20.40 -3.22
N VAL A 223 -4.71 -19.22 -2.90
CA VAL A 223 -5.21 -18.28 -3.92
C VAL A 223 -4.12 -17.83 -4.87
N LEU A 224 -2.91 -17.53 -4.36
CA LEU A 224 -1.75 -17.20 -5.19
C LEU A 224 -1.33 -18.32 -6.13
N TYR A 225 -1.51 -19.58 -5.72
CA TYR A 225 -1.22 -20.74 -6.55
C TYR A 225 -2.26 -20.93 -7.67
N GLU A 226 -3.54 -20.78 -7.35
CA GLU A 226 -4.64 -20.99 -8.32
C GLU A 226 -4.84 -19.80 -9.26
N VAL A 227 -4.60 -18.57 -8.78
CA VAL A 227 -4.82 -17.33 -9.53
C VAL A 227 -3.55 -16.44 -9.47
N PRO A 228 -2.47 -16.84 -10.16
CA PRO A 228 -1.19 -16.12 -10.12
C PRO A 228 -1.24 -14.75 -10.80
N GLU A 229 -2.26 -14.49 -11.63
CA GLU A 229 -2.46 -13.20 -12.32
C GLU A 229 -2.91 -12.08 -11.36
N ASP A 230 -3.53 -12.42 -10.23
CA ASP A 230 -4.02 -11.46 -9.25
C ASP A 230 -2.90 -11.04 -8.30
N VAL A 231 -2.08 -10.07 -8.73
CA VAL A 231 -0.87 -9.60 -8.02
C VAL A 231 -1.15 -9.05 -6.61
N PHE A 232 -2.38 -8.61 -6.33
CA PHE A 232 -2.81 -8.05 -5.04
C PHE A 232 -2.55 -8.99 -3.85
N TYR A 233 -2.74 -10.29 -4.02
CA TYR A 233 -2.57 -11.26 -2.94
C TYR A 233 -1.10 -11.41 -2.50
N ASN A 234 -0.13 -10.98 -3.32
CA ASN A 234 1.28 -10.93 -2.94
C ASN A 234 1.53 -9.92 -1.81
N TYR A 235 0.74 -8.85 -1.73
CA TYR A 235 0.85 -7.89 -0.64
C TYR A 235 0.23 -8.43 0.65
N GLU A 236 -0.90 -9.12 0.53
CA GLU A 236 -1.66 -9.67 1.66
C GLU A 236 -0.94 -10.82 2.35
N VAL A 237 -0.27 -11.70 1.58
CA VAL A 237 0.48 -12.83 2.14
C VAL A 237 1.63 -12.36 3.04
N VAL A 238 2.25 -11.22 2.70
CA VAL A 238 3.32 -10.63 3.52
C VAL A 238 2.78 -10.17 4.86
N VAL A 239 1.62 -9.50 4.87
CA VAL A 239 1.00 -9.02 6.13
C VAL A 239 0.56 -10.20 7.00
N ALA A 240 -0.14 -11.18 6.43
CA ALA A 240 -0.61 -12.35 7.16
C ALA A 240 0.55 -13.23 7.66
N GLY A 241 1.55 -13.48 6.80
CA GLY A 241 2.72 -14.29 7.12
C GLY A 241 3.59 -13.67 8.20
N LEU A 242 3.85 -12.35 8.13
CA LEU A 242 4.56 -11.64 9.20
C LEU A 242 3.79 -11.68 10.52
N ALA A 243 2.46 -11.50 10.50
CA ALA A 243 1.64 -11.63 11.71
C ALA A 243 1.74 -13.03 12.33
N ALA A 244 1.73 -14.08 11.50
CA ALA A 244 1.93 -15.46 11.95
C ALA A 244 3.31 -15.66 12.59
N ILE A 245 4.38 -15.18 11.94
CA ILE A 245 5.75 -15.27 12.44
C ILE A 245 5.88 -14.52 13.77
N TYR A 246 5.43 -13.26 13.85
CA TYR A 246 5.54 -12.44 15.06
C TYR A 246 4.75 -12.96 16.25
N ALA A 247 3.65 -13.66 16.00
CA ALA A 247 2.84 -14.25 17.06
C ALA A 247 3.47 -15.52 17.67
N LEU A 248 4.55 -16.07 17.11
CA LEU A 248 5.21 -17.27 17.66
C LEU A 248 5.93 -16.98 19.00
N PRO A 249 5.94 -17.94 19.95
CA PRO A 249 6.52 -17.76 21.29
C PRO A 249 8.04 -17.51 21.30
N VAL A 250 8.73 -18.02 20.28
CA VAL A 250 10.19 -17.92 20.13
C VAL A 250 10.59 -16.45 20.01
N TRP A 251 9.92 -15.69 19.15
CA TRP A 251 10.24 -14.29 18.90
C TRP A 251 9.94 -13.39 20.10
N ARG A 252 8.88 -13.69 20.84
CA ARG A 252 8.60 -13.02 22.13
C ARG A 252 9.70 -13.22 23.17
N SER A 253 10.36 -14.37 23.14
CA SER A 253 11.46 -14.66 24.07
C SER A 253 12.75 -13.98 23.63
N LEU A 254 12.91 -13.75 22.32
CA LEU A 254 14.04 -13.04 21.72
C LEU A 254 13.86 -11.52 21.72
N GLU A 255 12.65 -11.01 21.95
CA GLU A 255 12.31 -9.57 21.96
C GLU A 255 13.32 -8.75 22.76
N LYS A 256 13.69 -9.19 23.97
CA LYS A 256 14.65 -8.54 24.87
C LYS A 256 16.06 -8.34 24.28
N TYR A 257 16.42 -9.14 23.27
CA TYR A 257 17.72 -9.08 22.60
C TYR A 257 17.64 -8.32 21.27
N ILE A 258 16.46 -8.21 20.66
CA ILE A 258 16.27 -7.65 19.32
C ILE A 258 15.90 -6.17 19.38
N TYR A 259 14.95 -5.76 20.23
CA TYR A 259 14.52 -4.36 20.29
C TYR A 259 15.67 -3.35 20.55
N PRO A 260 16.74 -3.68 21.30
CA PRO A 260 17.82 -2.72 21.56
C PRO A 260 18.56 -2.25 20.30
N VAL A 261 18.42 -2.96 19.17
CA VAL A 261 18.97 -2.53 17.88
C VAL A 261 18.36 -1.20 17.42
N LEU A 262 17.06 -0.98 17.64
CA LEU A 262 16.40 0.28 17.28
C LEU A 262 16.20 1.22 18.48
N ILE A 263 16.14 0.68 19.69
CA ILE A 263 15.92 1.44 20.93
C ILE A 263 17.01 1.08 21.95
N PRO A 264 18.24 1.59 21.77
CA PRO A 264 19.40 1.15 22.56
C PRO A 264 19.42 1.71 23.99
N TYR A 265 18.81 2.87 24.23
CA TYR A 265 18.79 3.49 25.55
C TYR A 265 17.56 3.02 26.33
N LYS A 266 17.77 2.47 27.54
CA LYS A 266 16.66 2.04 28.41
C LYS A 266 15.83 3.26 28.81
N ASP A 267 14.52 3.13 28.71
CA ASP A 267 13.54 4.13 29.14
C ASP A 267 12.31 3.40 29.70
N VAL A 268 11.89 3.75 30.91
CA VAL A 268 10.78 3.09 31.61
C VAL A 268 9.42 3.59 31.11
N TYR A 269 9.40 4.75 30.43
CA TYR A 269 8.17 5.39 29.96
C TYR A 269 7.73 4.95 28.56
N ILE A 270 8.56 4.19 27.85
CA ILE A 270 8.21 3.65 26.53
C ILE A 270 7.22 2.50 26.73
N GLU A 271 6.08 2.57 26.01
CA GLU A 271 5.10 1.49 26.03
C GLU A 271 5.70 0.19 25.47
N ARG A 272 5.31 -0.95 26.06
CA ARG A 272 5.69 -2.29 25.57
C ARG A 272 5.35 -2.49 24.08
N SER A 273 4.28 -1.86 23.61
CA SER A 273 3.85 -1.89 22.21
C SER A 273 4.92 -1.40 21.24
N ILE A 274 5.68 -0.37 21.61
CA ILE A 274 6.76 0.21 20.83
C ILE A 274 7.99 -0.70 20.81
N TYR A 275 8.31 -1.38 21.92
CA TYR A 275 9.37 -2.39 21.96
C TYR A 275 9.07 -3.60 21.08
N SER A 276 7.82 -4.05 21.09
CA SER A 276 7.37 -5.15 20.24
C SER A 276 7.38 -4.75 18.76
N LEU A 277 6.92 -3.53 18.43
CA LEU A 277 7.00 -2.99 17.08
C LEU A 277 8.46 -2.87 16.61
N ALA A 278 9.37 -2.37 17.43
CA ALA A 278 10.80 -2.29 17.11
C ALA A 278 11.40 -3.67 16.82
N THR A 279 11.05 -4.68 17.62
CA THR A 279 11.46 -6.07 17.38
C THR A 279 10.94 -6.58 16.04
N CYS A 280 9.67 -6.32 15.72
CA CYS A 280 9.07 -6.68 14.45
C CYS A 280 9.79 -5.99 13.29
N THR A 281 10.07 -4.69 13.39
CA THR A 281 10.79 -3.93 12.34
C THR A 281 12.18 -4.49 12.07
N VAL A 282 12.94 -4.87 13.11
CA VAL A 282 14.28 -5.48 12.94
C VAL A 282 14.18 -6.83 12.23
N LEU A 283 13.21 -7.66 12.59
CA LEU A 283 13.03 -8.96 11.94
C LEU A 283 12.55 -8.79 10.48
N ALA A 284 11.63 -7.87 10.21
CA ALA A 284 11.21 -7.53 8.86
C ALA A 284 12.40 -7.03 8.01
N LEU A 285 13.30 -6.23 8.58
CA LEU A 285 14.53 -5.79 7.91
C LEU A 285 15.43 -6.99 7.57
N PHE A 286 15.57 -7.94 8.50
CA PHE A 286 16.35 -9.15 8.25
C PHE A 286 15.74 -9.99 7.12
N ILE A 287 14.42 -10.23 7.16
CA ILE A 287 13.69 -10.96 6.11
C ILE A 287 13.82 -10.23 4.77
N ALA A 288 13.71 -8.90 4.75
CA ALA A 288 13.90 -8.10 3.55
C ALA A 288 15.32 -8.27 2.99
N GLY A 289 16.34 -8.21 3.83
CA GLY A 289 17.72 -8.46 3.43
C GLY A 289 17.93 -9.84 2.80
N VAL A 290 17.30 -10.88 3.35
CA VAL A 290 17.36 -12.24 2.80
C VAL A 290 16.68 -12.31 1.42
N PHE A 291 15.51 -11.71 1.24
CA PHE A 291 14.83 -11.68 -0.06
C PHE A 291 15.59 -10.86 -1.11
N LEU A 292 16.18 -9.74 -0.70
CA LEU A 292 17.04 -8.93 -1.56
C LEU A 292 18.28 -9.71 -2.01
N TRP A 293 18.90 -10.50 -1.12
CA TRP A 293 20.04 -11.36 -1.48
C TRP A 293 19.65 -12.37 -2.54
N GLN A 294 18.51 -13.04 -2.40
CA GLN A 294 18.07 -14.09 -3.33
C GLN A 294 17.85 -13.59 -4.77
N SER A 295 17.71 -12.28 -4.98
CA SER A 295 17.64 -11.63 -6.31
C SER A 295 16.63 -12.29 -7.28
N ASN A 296 15.54 -12.83 -6.75
CA ASN A 296 14.52 -13.52 -7.53
C ASN A 296 13.41 -12.55 -7.97
N VAL A 297 13.16 -12.47 -9.27
CA VAL A 297 12.15 -11.58 -9.88
C VAL A 297 10.74 -11.88 -9.34
N ALA A 298 10.43 -13.14 -9.03
CA ALA A 298 9.14 -13.54 -8.46
C ALA A 298 8.90 -12.94 -7.06
N LEU A 299 9.96 -12.56 -6.34
CA LEU A 299 9.86 -11.95 -5.01
C LEU A 299 9.74 -10.42 -5.06
N SER A 300 9.77 -9.80 -6.25
CA SER A 300 9.74 -8.33 -6.38
C SER A 300 8.52 -7.71 -5.70
N TYR A 301 7.32 -8.24 -5.91
CA TYR A 301 6.10 -7.77 -5.24
C TYR A 301 6.12 -7.97 -3.73
N ILE A 302 6.67 -9.09 -3.26
CA ILE A 302 6.85 -9.39 -1.84
C ILE A 302 7.83 -8.39 -1.20
N ILE A 303 8.92 -8.04 -1.90
CA ILE A 303 9.90 -7.04 -1.45
C ILE A 303 9.25 -5.66 -1.40
N THR A 304 8.45 -5.28 -2.40
CA THR A 304 7.71 -4.00 -2.40
C THR A 304 6.72 -3.93 -1.24
N ALA A 305 5.96 -5.00 -1.00
CA ALA A 305 5.02 -5.10 0.12
C ALA A 305 5.73 -4.99 1.48
N LEU A 306 6.82 -5.73 1.66
CA LEU A 306 7.61 -5.73 2.88
C LEU A 306 8.26 -4.36 3.14
N THR A 307 8.73 -3.71 2.08
CA THR A 307 9.28 -2.36 2.14
C THR A 307 8.21 -1.33 2.53
N SER A 308 7.00 -1.45 1.99
CA SER A 308 5.85 -0.60 2.37
C SER A 308 5.53 -0.74 3.86
N LEU A 309 5.53 -1.98 4.38
CA LEU A 309 5.30 -2.25 5.79
C LEU A 309 6.43 -1.68 6.67
N LEU A 310 7.69 -1.82 6.24
CA LEU A 310 8.85 -1.25 6.93
C LEU A 310 8.79 0.28 6.97
N VAL A 311 8.39 0.94 5.87
CA VAL A 311 8.16 2.39 5.82
C VAL A 311 7.15 2.79 6.88
N ILE A 312 5.98 2.14 6.95
CA ILE A 312 4.95 2.44 7.95
C ILE A 312 5.49 2.23 9.38
N SER A 313 6.17 1.12 9.63
CA SER A 313 6.74 0.82 10.94
C SER A 313 7.79 1.87 11.36
N PHE A 314 8.66 2.30 10.46
CA PHE A 314 9.63 3.36 10.73
C PHE A 314 8.95 4.72 10.96
N LEU A 315 7.90 5.05 10.21
CA LEU A 315 7.12 6.27 10.45
C LEU A 315 6.53 6.28 11.86
N ILE A 316 5.87 5.18 12.27
CA ILE A 316 5.28 5.05 13.62
C ILE A 316 6.36 5.11 14.69
N LEU A 317 7.42 4.31 14.55
CA LEU A 317 8.51 4.28 15.51
C LEU A 317 9.14 5.66 15.63
N SER A 318 9.40 6.35 14.51
CA SER A 318 10.06 7.66 14.50
C SER A 318 9.26 8.78 15.20
N ALA A 319 7.99 8.56 15.57
CA ALA A 319 7.16 9.60 16.17
C ALA A 319 7.70 10.07 17.53
N LYS A 320 7.75 11.39 17.75
CA LYS A 320 8.21 12.03 18.98
C LYS A 320 7.43 11.58 20.21
N VAL A 321 6.12 11.34 20.05
CA VAL A 321 5.22 10.98 21.15
C VAL A 321 5.73 9.75 21.92
N ASN A 322 6.37 8.81 21.23
CA ASN A 322 6.91 7.57 21.79
C ASN A 322 8.13 7.78 22.71
N TYR A 323 8.82 8.93 22.59
CA TYR A 323 10.12 9.19 23.23
C TYR A 323 10.14 10.55 23.96
N SER A 324 8.98 11.05 24.35
CA SER A 324 8.81 12.36 25.00
C SER A 324 9.69 12.56 26.25
N HIS A 325 10.12 11.48 26.91
CA HIS A 325 10.91 11.51 28.14
C HIS A 325 12.42 11.26 27.91
N ASN A 326 12.80 10.57 26.84
CA ASN A 326 14.20 10.29 26.50
C ASN A 326 14.50 10.56 25.02
N TYR A 327 14.95 11.79 24.73
CA TYR A 327 15.26 12.21 23.38
C TYR A 327 16.49 11.51 22.76
N LYS A 328 17.33 10.80 23.53
CA LYS A 328 18.47 10.06 22.95
C LYS A 328 18.00 8.95 22.00
N ASN A 329 16.95 8.22 22.39
CA ASN A 329 16.31 7.23 21.52
C ASN A 329 15.65 7.88 20.31
N TYR A 330 14.98 9.03 20.52
CA TYR A 330 14.35 9.76 19.43
C TYR A 330 15.35 10.15 18.34
N PHE A 331 16.48 10.79 18.70
CA PHE A 331 17.50 11.20 17.74
C PHE A 331 18.20 10.02 17.08
N TYR A 332 18.53 8.97 17.85
CA TYR A 332 19.09 7.73 17.30
C TYR A 332 18.19 7.16 16.21
N LEU A 333 16.89 7.03 16.52
CA LEU A 333 15.92 6.46 15.60
C LEU A 333 15.67 7.37 14.38
N GLN A 334 15.74 8.69 14.51
CA GLN A 334 15.69 9.58 13.33
C GLN A 334 16.84 9.29 12.39
N SER A 335 18.08 9.18 12.90
CA SER A 335 19.25 8.86 12.08
C SER A 335 19.09 7.52 11.38
N VAL A 336 18.63 6.48 12.09
CA VAL A 336 18.37 5.16 11.49
C VAL A 336 17.26 5.23 10.44
N THR A 337 16.20 6.00 10.69
CA THR A 337 15.07 6.16 9.75
C THR A 337 15.50 6.88 8.48
N VAL A 338 16.31 7.93 8.59
CA VAL A 338 16.87 8.65 7.43
C VAL A 338 17.80 7.74 6.63
N LEU A 339 18.66 6.96 7.29
CA LEU A 339 19.50 5.96 6.62
C LEU A 339 18.65 4.93 5.88
N PHE A 340 17.61 4.38 6.53
CA PHE A 340 16.67 3.45 5.91
C PHE A 340 16.01 4.03 4.67
N PHE A 341 15.41 5.22 4.76
CA PHE A 341 14.76 5.86 3.60
C PHE A 341 15.74 6.16 2.47
N SER A 342 16.96 6.59 2.79
CA SER A 342 18.02 6.84 1.80
C SER A 342 18.44 5.56 1.10
N SER A 343 18.64 4.46 1.85
CA SER A 343 18.96 3.15 1.29
C SER A 343 17.85 2.61 0.40
N VAL A 344 16.59 2.73 0.83
CA VAL A 344 15.43 2.28 0.03
C VAL A 344 15.31 3.10 -1.24
N LEU A 345 15.42 4.44 -1.18
CA LEU A 345 15.40 5.29 -2.37
C LEU A 345 16.51 4.89 -3.35
N PHE A 346 17.75 4.80 -2.88
CA PHE A 346 18.90 4.44 -3.72
C PHE A 346 18.73 3.07 -4.37
N TYR A 347 18.28 2.08 -3.59
CA TYR A 347 17.99 0.75 -4.10
C TYR A 347 16.89 0.79 -5.17
N SER A 348 15.80 1.51 -4.91
CA SER A 348 14.64 1.62 -5.80
C SER A 348 15.02 2.22 -7.16
N PHE A 349 15.85 3.27 -7.17
CA PHE A 349 16.39 3.84 -8.41
C PHE A 349 17.37 2.91 -9.11
N SER A 350 18.19 2.16 -8.36
CA SER A 350 19.15 1.20 -8.93
C SER A 350 18.45 0.06 -9.69
N ILE A 351 17.34 -0.45 -9.17
CA ILE A 351 16.56 -1.50 -9.82
C ILE A 351 15.53 -0.96 -10.83
N LYS A 352 15.39 0.37 -10.93
CA LYS A 352 14.42 1.07 -11.78
C LYS A 352 12.97 0.59 -11.59
N SER A 353 12.61 0.13 -10.40
CA SER A 353 11.25 -0.36 -10.11
C SER A 353 10.34 0.82 -9.78
N GLY A 354 9.39 1.13 -10.66
CA GLY A 354 8.43 2.21 -10.45
C GLY A 354 7.72 2.10 -9.11
N GLU A 355 7.17 0.93 -8.77
CA GLU A 355 6.45 0.71 -7.51
C GLU A 355 7.30 1.00 -6.27
N MET A 356 8.55 0.54 -6.23
CA MET A 356 9.43 0.79 -5.09
C MET A 356 9.86 2.26 -5.01
N ILE A 357 10.10 2.90 -6.16
CA ILE A 357 10.37 4.34 -6.23
C ILE A 357 9.17 5.09 -5.63
N TRP A 358 7.94 4.76 -6.01
CA TRP A 358 6.73 5.39 -5.48
C TRP A 358 6.56 5.19 -3.97
N VAL A 359 6.65 3.95 -3.49
CA VAL A 359 6.55 3.63 -2.05
C VAL A 359 7.58 4.43 -1.24
N SER A 360 8.81 4.51 -1.74
CA SER A 360 9.89 5.23 -1.06
C SER A 360 9.65 6.74 -1.03
N LEU A 361 9.21 7.35 -2.14
CA LEU A 361 8.92 8.78 -2.21
C LEU A 361 7.73 9.16 -1.32
N ILE A 362 6.63 8.41 -1.36
CA ILE A 362 5.47 8.62 -0.49
C ILE A 362 5.88 8.53 0.98
N GLY A 363 6.66 7.51 1.33
CA GLY A 363 7.18 7.32 2.68
C GLY A 363 8.00 8.51 3.16
N VAL A 364 8.92 9.00 2.33
CA VAL A 364 9.75 10.18 2.62
C VAL A 364 8.90 11.44 2.76
N CYS A 365 7.92 11.66 1.88
CA CYS A 365 7.01 12.80 1.99
C CYS A 365 6.25 12.78 3.32
N ILE A 366 5.68 11.63 3.70
CA ILE A 366 4.95 11.48 4.97
C ILE A 366 5.91 11.71 6.14
N PHE A 367 7.13 11.15 6.10
CA PHE A 367 8.14 11.34 7.13
C PHE A 367 8.44 12.84 7.34
N ILE A 368 8.69 13.57 6.26
CA ILE A 368 9.01 15.00 6.32
C ILE A 368 7.83 15.80 6.86
N VAL A 369 6.59 15.47 6.47
CA VAL A 369 5.38 16.10 7.01
C VAL A 369 5.27 15.85 8.52
N ILE A 370 5.46 14.61 8.98
CA ILE A 370 5.45 14.29 10.41
C ILE A 370 6.51 15.12 11.15
N LYS A 371 7.75 15.15 10.65
CA LYS A 371 8.84 15.92 11.28
C LYS A 371 8.55 17.42 11.29
N TYR A 372 7.99 17.97 10.21
CA TYR A 372 7.59 19.36 10.14
C TYR A 372 6.61 19.74 11.27
N TRP A 373 5.65 18.86 11.57
CA TRP A 373 4.70 19.08 12.67
C TRP A 373 5.31 18.84 14.06
N GLU A 374 6.35 18.01 14.17
CA GLU A 374 7.02 17.73 15.43
C GLU A 374 8.03 18.82 15.84
N ILE A 375 8.77 19.42 14.89
CA ILE A 375 9.81 20.43 15.16
C ILE A 375 9.30 21.58 16.05
N PRO A 376 8.15 22.22 15.77
CA PRO A 376 7.65 23.31 16.59
C PRO A 376 7.33 22.90 18.03
N THR A 377 6.94 21.63 18.25
CA THR A 377 6.62 21.11 19.59
C THR A 377 7.84 20.97 20.50
N PHE A 378 9.07 21.12 19.98
CA PHE A 378 10.29 21.16 20.81
C PHE A 378 10.52 22.54 21.45
N PHE A 379 10.12 23.61 20.77
CA PHE A 379 10.42 24.98 21.18
C PHE A 379 9.21 25.70 21.77
N PHE A 380 7.99 25.34 21.36
CA PHE A 380 6.75 25.93 21.86
C PHE A 380 5.74 24.84 22.18
N SER A 381 5.00 25.00 23.30
CA SER A 381 3.74 24.28 23.46
C SER A 381 2.78 24.85 22.41
N TRP A 382 2.73 24.24 21.22
CA TRP A 382 1.77 24.57 20.17
C TRP A 382 0.37 24.19 20.64
N LYS A 383 -0.12 24.94 21.61
CA LYS A 383 -1.40 24.72 22.27
C LYS A 383 -2.41 25.55 21.49
N ARG A 384 -3.20 24.88 20.65
CA ARG A 384 -4.59 25.12 20.19
C ARG A 384 -5.22 26.54 20.22
N ARG A 385 -4.45 27.63 20.31
CA ARG A 385 -4.95 28.98 20.59
C ARG A 385 -4.70 29.86 19.35
N ASN A 386 -5.82 30.23 18.72
CA ASN A 386 -6.04 31.27 17.72
C ASN A 386 -4.97 31.43 16.61
N GLY A 387 -5.26 30.89 15.43
CA GLY A 387 -4.65 31.33 14.16
C GLY A 387 -3.35 30.65 13.71
N SER A 388 -2.65 29.92 14.58
CA SER A 388 -1.39 29.24 14.22
C SER A 388 -1.56 28.06 13.25
N TRP A 389 -2.76 27.47 13.18
CA TRP A 389 -3.08 26.37 12.26
C TRP A 389 -2.98 26.79 10.79
N ALA A 390 -3.44 27.99 10.45
CA ALA A 390 -3.38 28.48 9.07
C ALA A 390 -1.93 28.65 8.57
N TRP A 391 -1.04 29.14 9.42
CA TRP A 391 0.39 29.27 9.12
C TRP A 391 1.11 27.91 9.05
N GLY A 392 0.74 26.96 9.91
CA GLY A 392 1.23 25.58 9.83
C GLY A 392 0.79 24.88 8.53
N PHE A 393 -0.45 25.08 8.10
CA PHE A 393 -0.93 24.56 6.80
C PHE A 393 -0.28 25.25 5.61
N LEU A 394 -0.06 26.58 5.68
CA LEU A 394 0.61 27.32 4.61
C LEU A 394 2.08 26.90 4.45
N GLY A 395 2.78 26.69 5.56
CA GLY A 395 4.13 26.11 5.55
C GLY A 395 4.15 24.66 5.08
N MET A 396 3.16 23.85 5.44
CA MET A 396 2.99 22.48 4.91
C MET A 396 2.74 22.48 3.39
N ALA A 397 1.92 23.40 2.88
CA ALA A 397 1.67 23.54 1.44
C ALA A 397 2.94 23.96 0.68
N ALA A 398 3.71 24.91 1.21
CA ALA A 398 5.00 25.30 0.63
C ALA A 398 6.02 24.16 0.66
N LEU A 399 6.04 23.37 1.74
CA LEU A 399 6.93 22.22 1.88
C LEU A 399 6.56 21.10 0.90
N LEU A 400 5.26 20.78 0.77
CA LEU A 400 4.76 19.84 -0.24
C LEU A 400 5.07 20.30 -1.66
N TRP A 401 4.97 21.60 -1.94
CA TRP A 401 5.35 22.17 -3.23
C TRP A 401 6.84 22.04 -3.52
N LEU A 402 7.71 22.31 -2.54
CA LEU A 402 9.16 22.11 -2.66
C LEU A 402 9.52 20.63 -2.85
N LEU A 403 8.85 19.72 -2.14
CA LEU A 403 9.01 18.28 -2.34
C LEU A 403 8.61 17.87 -3.75
N ALA A 404 7.46 18.34 -4.24
CA ALA A 404 7.02 18.06 -5.61
C ALA A 404 8.04 18.56 -6.65
N LYS A 405 8.59 19.77 -6.48
CA LYS A 405 9.66 20.30 -7.35
C LYS A 405 10.96 19.51 -7.24
N GLY A 406 11.34 19.09 -6.03
CA GLY A 406 12.53 18.27 -5.80
C GLY A 406 12.43 16.88 -6.43
N ILE A 407 11.27 16.24 -6.34
CA ILE A 407 10.99 14.96 -7.00
C ILE A 407 11.11 15.10 -8.51
N LEU A 408 10.51 16.15 -9.10
CA LEU A 408 10.62 16.42 -10.54
C LEU A 408 12.07 16.64 -10.97
N TYR A 409 12.86 17.38 -10.18
CA TYR A 409 14.28 17.62 -10.48
C TYR A 409 15.13 16.35 -10.40
N VAL A 410 14.94 15.51 -9.36
CA VAL A 410 15.66 14.23 -9.23
C VAL A 410 15.29 13.28 -10.36
N LEU A 411 14.00 13.23 -10.74
CA LEU A 411 13.56 12.46 -11.91
C LEU A 411 14.24 12.96 -13.19
N GLU A 412 14.36 14.27 -13.38
CA GLU A 412 15.05 14.86 -14.52
C GLU A 412 16.54 14.46 -14.56
N VAL A 413 17.27 14.60 -13.44
CA VAL A 413 18.73 14.32 -13.39
C VAL A 413 19.08 12.83 -13.55
N PHE A 414 18.25 11.92 -13.02
CA PHE A 414 18.53 10.47 -13.08
C PHE A 414 17.97 9.78 -14.32
N TYR A 415 17.05 10.42 -15.06
CA TYR A 415 16.46 9.88 -16.29
C TYR A 415 16.76 10.69 -17.56
N SER A 416 17.48 11.83 -17.47
CA SER A 416 18.20 12.45 -18.59
C SER A 416 19.47 11.69 -18.92
#